data_AF-A0A6G4TRP1-F1
#
_entry.id   AF-A0A6G4TRP1-F1
#
_cell.length_a   1.000
_cell.length_b   1.000
_cell.length_c   1.000
_cell.angle_alpha   90.00
_cell.angle_beta   90.00
_cell.angle_gamma   90.00
#
_symmetry.space_group_name_H-M   'P 1'
#
loop_
_entity.id
_entity.type
_entity.pdbx_description
1 polymer ?
#
loop_
_entity_poly.entity_id
_entity_poly.type
_entity_poly.pdbx_seq_one_letter_code
_entity_poly.pdbx_strand_id
1 'polypeptide(L)'
;TEAPRLSRALATLAAAAPGRPDLVLTGGETARRVLDALGITELHPAGEIHHGAVRSHSREGRTVVTRPGSYGDDHSLLTIARSLRPAGYRPAPD
;
A
#
# COMPACT_ATOMS: atom_id res chain seq x y z
N THR A 1 -0.42 15.86 -18.99
CA THR A 1 -1.46 15.20 -18.17
C THR A 1 -1.01 15.17 -16.72
N GLU A 2 -1.93 15.41 -15.79
CA GLU A 2 -1.66 15.65 -14.36
C GLU A 2 -1.49 14.35 -13.56
N ALA A 3 -2.29 13.33 -13.87
CA ALA A 3 -2.24 12.03 -13.20
C ALA A 3 -0.85 11.34 -13.22
N PRO A 4 -0.11 11.32 -14.35
CA PRO A 4 1.27 10.81 -14.36
C PRO A 4 2.22 11.59 -13.45
N ARG A 5 2.06 12.91 -13.32
CA ARG A 5 2.94 13.71 -12.45
C ARG A 5 2.66 13.39 -10.98
N LEU A 6 1.39 13.28 -10.60
CA LEU A 6 0.98 12.91 -9.25
C LEU A 6 1.51 11.52 -8.86
N SER A 7 1.33 10.50 -9.71
CA SER A 7 1.83 9.15 -9.40
C SER A 7 3.35 9.11 -9.26
N ARG A 8 4.09 9.94 -10.02
CA ARG A 8 5.55 10.05 -9.85
C ARG A 8 5.93 10.73 -8.53
N ALA A 9 5.25 11.80 -8.15
CA ALA A 9 5.50 12.49 -6.89
C ALA A 9 5.23 11.58 -5.68
N LEU A 10 4.14 10.80 -5.71
CA LEU A 10 3.82 9.81 -4.69
C LEU A 10 4.89 8.71 -4.60
N ALA A 11 5.40 8.24 -5.74
CA ALA A 11 6.50 7.27 -5.77
C ALA A 11 7.78 7.82 -5.11
N THR A 12 8.15 9.07 -5.42
CA THR A 12 9.29 9.74 -4.76
C THR A 12 9.08 9.86 -3.26
N LEU A 13 7.88 10.28 -2.82
CA LEU A 13 7.55 10.42 -1.41
C LEU A 13 7.64 9.07 -0.67
N ALA A 14 7.09 8.01 -1.26
CA ALA A 14 7.12 6.67 -0.66
C ALA A 14 8.55 6.11 -0.56
N ALA A 15 9.41 6.41 -1.53
CA ALA A 15 10.82 6.01 -1.52
C ALA A 15 11.64 6.77 -0.46
N ALA A 16 11.28 8.01 -0.15
CA ALA A 16 11.92 8.82 0.87
C ALA A 16 11.41 8.54 2.30
N ALA A 17 10.36 7.74 2.47
CA ALA A 17 9.74 7.50 3.77
C ALA A 17 10.69 6.73 4.72
N PRO A 18 10.97 7.26 5.93
CA PRO A 18 11.84 6.59 6.90
C PRO A 18 11.18 5.34 7.47
N GLY A 19 11.98 4.38 7.93
CA GLY A 19 11.51 3.23 8.72
C GLY A 19 10.83 2.10 7.93
N ARG A 20 10.84 2.13 6.59
CA ARG A 20 10.28 1.08 5.71
C ARG A 20 8.84 0.67 6.08
N PRO A 21 7.88 1.62 6.15
CA PRO A 21 6.51 1.33 6.56
C PRO A 21 5.82 0.33 5.63
N ASP A 22 4.81 -0.37 6.13
CA ASP A 22 3.88 -1.12 5.28
C ASP A 22 3.22 -0.18 4.26
N LEU A 23 2.95 -0.71 3.06
CA LEU A 23 2.41 0.08 1.96
C LEU A 23 0.96 -0.28 1.69
N VAL A 24 0.11 0.73 1.54
CA VAL A 24 -1.24 0.58 0.99
C VAL A 24 -1.29 1.37 -0.31
N LEU A 25 -1.39 0.67 -1.44
CA LEU A 25 -1.30 1.23 -2.78
C LEU A 25 -2.63 1.06 -3.51
N THR A 26 -3.28 2.18 -3.85
CA THR A 26 -4.58 2.19 -4.55
C THR A 26 -4.44 2.68 -5.98
N GLY A 27 -5.05 1.96 -6.91
CA GLY A 27 -4.93 2.27 -8.34
C GLY A 27 -3.67 1.68 -8.98
N GLY A 28 -3.81 1.13 -10.18
CA GLY A 28 -2.75 0.36 -10.83
C GLY A 28 -1.51 1.21 -11.15
N GLU A 29 -1.71 2.41 -11.70
CA GLU A 29 -0.60 3.30 -12.10
C GLU A 29 0.23 3.75 -10.89
N THR A 30 -0.42 4.19 -9.82
CA THR A 30 0.26 4.61 -8.59
C THR A 30 0.98 3.44 -7.94
N ALA A 31 0.32 2.28 -7.84
CA ALA A 31 0.94 1.08 -7.29
C ALA A 31 2.20 0.69 -8.07
N ARG A 32 2.12 0.64 -9.40
CA ARG A 32 3.26 0.28 -10.26
C ARG A 32 4.45 1.20 -10.05
N ARG A 33 4.24 2.53 -10.08
CA ARG A 33 5.33 3.49 -9.92
C ARG A 33 5.97 3.49 -8.55
N VAL A 34 5.17 3.32 -7.49
CA VAL A 34 5.71 3.22 -6.13
C VAL A 34 6.56 1.96 -6.00
N LEU A 35 6.10 0.82 -6.50
CA LEU A 35 6.87 -0.43 -6.50
C LEU A 35 8.17 -0.30 -7.30
N ASP A 36 8.12 0.32 -8.48
CA ASP A 36 9.30 0.58 -9.32
C ASP A 36 10.31 1.49 -8.61
N ALA A 37 9.86 2.59 -8.00
CA ALA A 37 10.73 3.51 -7.27
C ALA A 37 11.38 2.87 -6.03
N LEU A 38 10.74 1.84 -5.46
CA LEU A 38 11.24 1.07 -4.33
C LEU A 38 12.07 -0.15 -4.76
N GLY A 39 12.21 -0.42 -6.06
CA GLY A 39 12.89 -1.59 -6.58
C GLY A 39 12.19 -2.93 -6.26
N ILE A 40 10.90 -2.90 -5.96
CA ILE A 40 10.12 -4.12 -5.65
C ILE A 40 9.58 -4.71 -6.94
N THR A 41 10.21 -5.79 -7.41
CA THR A 41 9.83 -6.50 -8.64
C THR A 41 8.94 -7.72 -8.40
N GLU A 42 8.90 -8.22 -7.17
CA GLU A 42 8.19 -9.44 -6.79
C GLU A 42 7.38 -9.25 -5.51
N LEU A 43 6.16 -9.79 -5.52
CA LEU A 43 5.25 -9.83 -4.38
C LEU A 43 4.71 -11.25 -4.22
N HIS A 44 4.78 -11.78 -3.00
CA HIS A 44 4.20 -13.05 -2.62
C HIS A 44 2.84 -12.80 -1.94
N PRO A 45 1.71 -13.18 -2.56
CA PRO A 45 0.40 -13.00 -1.95
C PRO A 45 0.28 -13.79 -0.65
N ALA A 46 -0.20 -13.13 0.41
CA ALA A 46 -0.43 -13.72 1.73
C ALA A 46 -1.91 -13.92 2.04
N GLY A 47 -2.79 -13.19 1.35
CA GLY A 47 -4.24 -13.33 1.49
C GLY A 47 -4.97 -12.07 1.06
N GLU A 48 -6.29 -12.19 0.97
CA GLU A 48 -7.18 -11.08 0.67
C GLU A 48 -7.75 -10.51 1.99
N ILE A 49 -7.67 -9.19 2.16
CA ILE A 49 -8.24 -8.49 3.33
C ILE A 49 -9.75 -8.32 3.14
N HIS A 50 -10.14 -7.88 1.95
CA HIS A 50 -11.51 -7.83 1.44
C HIS A 50 -11.42 -7.83 -0.10
N HIS A 51 -12.57 -7.92 -0.78
CA HIS A 51 -12.62 -8.00 -2.23
C HIS A 51 -11.71 -6.96 -2.93
N GLY A 52 -10.72 -7.44 -3.68
CA GLY A 52 -9.74 -6.69 -4.43
C GLY A 52 -8.60 -6.05 -3.63
N ALA A 53 -8.57 -6.19 -2.31
CA ALA A 53 -7.47 -5.70 -1.47
C ALA A 53 -6.60 -6.87 -1.02
N VAL A 54 -5.50 -7.11 -1.73
CA VAL A 54 -4.61 -8.24 -1.49
C VAL A 54 -3.42 -7.79 -0.65
N ARG A 55 -3.18 -8.49 0.47
CA ARG A 55 -1.96 -8.37 1.26
C ARG A 55 -0.91 -9.31 0.69
N SER A 56 0.28 -8.76 0.47
CA SER A 56 1.44 -9.48 -0.06
C SER A 56 2.70 -9.10 0.71
N HIS A 57 3.75 -9.91 0.55
CA HIS A 57 5.09 -9.60 1.04
C HIS A 57 6.06 -9.44 -0.12
N SER A 58 6.92 -8.43 -0.08
CA SER A 58 8.09 -8.38 -0.97
C SER A 58 9.10 -9.45 -0.56
N ARG A 59 10.07 -9.74 -1.45
CA ARG A 59 11.19 -10.63 -1.14
C ARG A 59 11.94 -10.24 0.14
N GLU A 60 12.05 -8.93 0.40
CA GLU A 60 12.69 -8.36 1.59
C GLU A 60 11.77 -8.30 2.82
N GLY A 61 10.62 -8.99 2.77
CA GLY A 61 9.67 -9.11 3.87
C GLY A 61 8.73 -7.92 4.09
N ARG A 62 8.77 -6.89 3.23
CA ARG A 62 7.90 -5.70 3.39
C ARG A 62 6.45 -6.04 3.08
N THR A 63 5.51 -5.64 3.93
CA THR A 63 4.08 -5.80 3.63
C THR A 63 3.64 -4.75 2.61
N VAL A 64 2.95 -5.21 1.58
CA VAL A 64 2.32 -4.38 0.55
C VAL A 64 0.88 -4.84 0.38
N VAL A 65 -0.05 -3.91 0.51
CA VAL A 65 -1.45 -4.09 0.15
C VAL A 65 -1.71 -3.34 -1.15
N THR A 66 -2.19 -4.05 -2.17
CA THR A 66 -2.65 -3.42 -3.42
C THR A 66 -4.16 -3.52 -3.52
N ARG A 67 -4.78 -2.44 -4.01
CA ARG A 67 -6.22 -2.40 -4.30
C ARG A 67 -6.48 -1.63 -5.60
N PRO A 68 -7.26 -2.17 -6.56
CA PRO A 68 -7.69 -1.39 -7.72
C PRO A 68 -8.44 -0.13 -7.29
N GLY A 69 -8.27 0.97 -8.04
CA GLY A 69 -8.83 2.27 -7.63
C GLY A 69 -10.36 2.26 -7.50
N SER A 70 -11.05 1.43 -8.30
CA SER A 70 -12.50 1.30 -8.33
C SER A 70 -13.09 0.28 -7.34
N TYR A 71 -12.26 -0.39 -6.54
CA TYR A 71 -12.70 -1.47 -5.65
C TYR A 71 -12.80 -0.99 -4.20
N GLY A 72 -13.67 -1.61 -3.41
CA GLY A 72 -13.88 -1.31 -1.99
C GLY A 72 -15.01 -0.32 -1.73
N ASP A 73 -15.53 -0.34 -0.52
CA ASP A 73 -16.50 0.64 -0.01
C ASP A 73 -15.79 1.86 0.62
N ASP A 74 -16.57 2.80 1.16
CA ASP A 74 -16.09 4.02 1.83
C ASP A 74 -15.18 3.74 3.04
N HIS A 75 -15.19 2.51 3.57
CA HIS A 75 -14.37 2.09 4.70
C HIS A 75 -13.17 1.22 4.30
N SER A 76 -12.98 0.94 3.01
CA SER A 76 -11.93 0.04 2.52
C SER A 76 -10.53 0.36 3.06
N LEU A 77 -10.11 1.63 2.99
CA LEU A 77 -8.78 2.05 3.48
C LEU A 77 -8.66 1.88 5.00
N LEU A 78 -9.73 2.15 5.74
CA LEU A 78 -9.75 1.98 7.19
C LEU A 78 -9.67 0.49 7.57
N THR A 79 -10.37 -0.37 6.86
CA THR A 79 -10.30 -1.83 7.03
C THR A 79 -8.90 -2.35 6.75
N ILE A 80 -8.27 -1.91 5.66
CA ILE A 80 -6.88 -2.26 5.34
C ILE A 80 -5.94 -1.78 6.45
N ALA A 81 -6.02 -0.51 6.85
CA ALA A 81 -5.15 0.05 7.88
C ALA A 81 -5.30 -0.69 9.23
N ARG A 82 -6.51 -1.08 9.61
CA ARG A 82 -6.76 -1.89 10.82
C ARG A 82 -6.12 -3.27 10.72
N SER A 83 -6.16 -3.90 9.55
CA SER A 83 -5.55 -5.22 9.33
C SER A 83 -4.02 -5.24 9.43
N LEU A 84 -3.38 -4.08 9.25
CA LEU A 84 -1.92 -3.91 9.32
C LEU A 84 -1.42 -3.46 10.69
N ARG A 85 -2.32 -3.17 11.64
CA ARG A 85 -1.92 -2.73 12.98
C ARG A 85 -1.19 -3.86 13.72
N PRO A 86 -0.03 -3.59 14.33
CA PRO A 86 0.60 -4.54 15.24
C PRO A 86 -0.34 -4.92 16.38
N ALA A 87 -0.22 -6.17 16.84
CA ALA A 87 -0.91 -6.60 18.05
C ALA A 87 -0.53 -5.68 19.22
N GLY A 88 -1.52 -5.07 19.87
CA GLY A 88 -1.32 -4.13 20.97
C GLY A 88 -1.16 -2.66 20.56
N TYR A 89 -1.32 -2.29 19.28
CA TYR A 89 -1.37 -0.88 18.89
C TYR A 89 -2.58 -0.18 19.52
N ARG A 90 -2.33 0.78 20.41
CA ARG A 90 -3.35 1.70 20.95
C ARG A 90 -3.19 3.05 20.24
N PRO A 91 -4.22 3.57 19.56
CA PRO A 91 -4.12 4.90 18.96
C PRO A 91 -3.90 5.95 20.07
N ALA A 92 -3.20 7.03 19.73
CA ALA A 92 -3.19 8.22 20.58
C ALA A 92 -4.65 8.73 20.72
N PRO A 93 -5.06 9.24 21.89
CA PRO A 93 -6.34 9.93 21.98
C PRO A 93 -6.33 11.15 21.04
N ASP A 94 -7.46 11.38 20.37
CA ASP A 94 -7.69 12.52 19.48
C ASP A 94 -7.61 13.87 20.23
#